data_AF-A0A8B3RS19-F1
#
_entry.id   AF-A0A8B3RS19-F1
#
_cell.length_a   1.000
_cell.length_b   1.000
_cell.length_c   1.000
_cell.angle_alpha   90.00
_cell.angle_beta   90.00
_cell.angle_gamma   90.00
#
_symmetry.space_group_name_H-M   'P 1'
#
loop_
_entity.id
_entity.type
_entity.pdbx_description
1 polymer ?
#
loop_
_entity_poly.entity_id
_entity_poly.type
_entity_poly.pdbx_seq_one_letter_code
_entity_poly.pdbx_strand_id
1 'polypeptide(L)'
;MNTGYIKLYRKVTNSFVWTNANMFKLWSLCLMKASHKESRFIFNGQEIAVSSGQFVTGRAVIEKEFNEGVPRDQQIVGRTLWRWLKKFENEQMLSISSTPKYSVITINNWDDYQVNDQQVSNNRPTSVQQLSTYKNEKNDKNEKNINNNNKGSSIRSIWENNGFGPMSSKTMTDFDYWISDFEKIGASQKDAEQLIIKAIEIAIDANARNYNYINAILIDWERRGFKSVEEREAARKQKKTTKQQKSNTGHSDYDDLGF
;
A
#
# COMPACT_ATOMS: atom_id res chain seq x y z
N MET A 1 -9.00 18.47 -27.60
CA MET A 1 -8.21 17.68 -26.63
C MET A 1 -8.77 16.28 -26.65
N ASN A 2 -7.95 15.24 -26.85
CA ASN A 2 -8.45 13.87 -26.67
C ASN A 2 -8.86 13.72 -25.20
N THR A 3 -10.16 13.74 -24.95
CA THR A 3 -10.77 13.54 -23.64
C THR A 3 -10.60 12.08 -23.25
N GLY A 4 -9.47 11.78 -22.61
CA GLY A 4 -9.20 10.49 -22.01
C GLY A 4 -9.79 10.38 -20.60
N TYR A 5 -9.67 9.20 -20.01
CA TYR A 5 -9.92 8.95 -18.60
C TYR A 5 -8.67 8.35 -17.97
N ILE A 6 -8.50 8.58 -16.67
CA ILE A 6 -7.51 7.87 -15.86
C ILE A 6 -8.23 6.84 -14.99
N LYS A 7 -7.65 5.64 -14.85
CA LYS A 7 -8.11 4.68 -13.84
C LYS A 7 -7.70 5.18 -12.45
N LEU A 8 -8.66 5.41 -11.55
CA LEU A 8 -8.40 5.71 -10.14
C LEU A 8 -8.72 4.47 -9.28
N TYR A 9 -7.70 3.89 -8.66
CA TYR A 9 -7.88 2.69 -7.84
C TYR A 9 -8.55 3.00 -6.51
N ARG A 10 -9.53 2.18 -6.13
CA ARG A 10 -10.28 2.30 -4.87
C ARG A 10 -9.39 2.31 -3.63
N LYS A 11 -8.18 1.73 -3.69
CA LYS A 11 -7.18 1.76 -2.60
C LYS A 11 -6.87 3.17 -2.09
N VAL A 12 -7.08 4.21 -2.92
CA VAL A 12 -6.87 5.61 -2.51
C VAL A 12 -7.73 5.97 -1.30
N THR A 13 -8.91 5.37 -1.11
CA THR A 13 -9.79 5.64 0.04
C THR A 13 -9.20 5.20 1.37
N ASN A 14 -8.25 4.27 1.35
CA ASN A 14 -7.57 3.74 2.53
C ASN A 14 -6.20 4.41 2.76
N SER A 15 -5.84 5.40 1.93
CA SER A 15 -4.60 6.18 2.06
C SER A 15 -4.85 7.46 2.86
N PHE A 16 -3.79 8.00 3.48
CA PHE A 16 -3.81 9.33 4.09
C PHE A 16 -4.20 10.44 3.09
N VAL A 17 -4.06 10.19 1.79
CA VAL A 17 -4.52 11.13 0.76
C VAL A 17 -6.03 11.35 0.84
N TRP A 18 -6.81 10.34 1.25
CA TRP A 18 -8.27 10.43 1.39
C TRP A 18 -8.72 11.23 2.61
N THR A 19 -7.87 11.39 3.63
CA THR A 19 -8.26 12.10 4.86
C THR A 19 -8.26 13.62 4.71
N ASN A 20 -7.75 14.14 3.58
CA ASN A 20 -7.71 15.55 3.29
C ASN A 20 -8.11 15.81 1.82
N ALA A 21 -9.21 16.53 1.61
CA ALA A 21 -9.75 16.80 0.28
C ALA A 21 -8.74 17.48 -0.67
N ASN A 22 -7.90 18.39 -0.14
CA ASN A 22 -6.88 19.08 -0.92
C ASN A 22 -5.70 18.16 -1.27
N MET A 23 -5.35 17.22 -0.39
CA MET A 23 -4.34 16.20 -0.71
C MET A 23 -4.85 15.23 -1.77
N PHE A 24 -6.11 14.82 -1.69
CA PHE A 24 -6.76 14.01 -2.72
C PHE A 24 -6.84 14.73 -4.07
N LYS A 25 -7.21 16.02 -4.06
CA LYS A 25 -7.18 16.86 -5.26
C LYS A 25 -5.77 16.93 -5.85
N LEU A 26 -4.74 17.11 -5.02
CA LEU A 26 -3.35 17.19 -5.48
C LEU A 26 -2.89 15.87 -6.09
N TRP A 27 -3.22 14.74 -5.46
CA TRP A 27 -2.92 13.42 -6.00
C TRP A 27 -3.61 13.18 -7.34
N SER A 28 -4.89 13.53 -7.43
CA SER A 28 -5.66 13.43 -8.67
C SER A 28 -5.06 14.29 -9.78
N LEU A 29 -4.61 15.51 -9.46
CA LEU A 29 -3.90 16.38 -10.40
C LEU A 29 -2.59 15.74 -10.89
N CYS A 30 -1.81 15.10 -10.01
CA CYS A 30 -0.59 14.40 -10.41
C CYS A 30 -0.88 13.27 -11.41
N LEU A 31 -1.93 12.48 -11.16
CA LEU A 31 -2.36 11.42 -12.08
C LEU A 31 -2.84 11.96 -13.43
N MET A 32 -3.57 13.08 -13.43
CA MET A 32 -4.03 13.73 -14.66
C MET A 32 -2.90 14.36 -15.48
N LYS A 33 -1.83 14.81 -14.83
CA LYS A 33 -0.67 15.42 -15.49
C LYS A 33 0.31 14.41 -16.06
N ALA A 34 0.41 13.24 -15.45
CA ALA A 34 1.31 12.18 -15.88
C ALA A 34 1.03 11.77 -17.33
N SER A 35 2.10 11.69 -18.14
CA SER A 35 1.96 11.36 -19.56
C SER A 35 1.50 9.91 -19.73
N HIS A 36 0.61 9.65 -20.69
CA HIS A 36 0.17 8.29 -21.02
C HIS A 36 1.14 7.54 -21.94
N LYS A 37 2.04 8.27 -22.62
CA LYS A 37 3.05 7.72 -23.55
C LYS A 37 4.30 8.60 -23.50
N GLU A 38 5.40 8.10 -24.05
CA GLU A 38 6.59 8.92 -24.22
C GLU A 38 6.25 10.19 -25.03
N SER A 39 6.65 11.34 -24.51
CA SER A 39 6.47 12.62 -25.21
C SER A 39 7.70 13.50 -25.02
N ARG A 40 8.00 14.29 -26.05
CA ARG A 40 9.09 15.25 -26.04
C ARG A 40 8.53 16.64 -26.21
N PHE A 41 8.99 17.57 -25.39
CA PHE A 41 8.61 18.97 -25.50
C PHE A 41 9.76 19.86 -25.06
N ILE A 42 9.76 21.07 -25.59
CA ILE A 42 10.73 22.09 -25.22
C ILE A 42 10.25 22.74 -23.92
N PHE A 43 11.07 22.67 -22.88
CA PHE A 43 10.84 23.34 -21.61
C PHE A 43 12.06 24.17 -21.26
N ASN A 44 11.87 25.49 -21.11
CA ASN A 44 12.96 26.42 -20.80
C ASN A 44 14.12 26.39 -21.83
N GLY A 45 13.81 26.15 -23.10
CA GLY A 45 14.78 26.10 -24.20
C GLY A 45 15.54 24.78 -24.33
N GLN A 46 15.24 23.78 -23.50
CA GLN A 46 15.83 22.45 -23.56
C GLN A 46 14.76 21.41 -23.94
N GLU A 47 15.10 20.46 -24.80
CA GLU A 47 14.24 19.32 -25.10
C GLU A 47 14.22 18.38 -23.89
N ILE A 48 13.03 18.14 -23.34
CA ILE A 48 12.81 17.17 -22.27
C ILE A 48 11.98 16.03 -22.83
N ALA A 49 12.47 14.81 -22.65
CA ALA A 49 11.70 13.59 -22.83
C ALA A 49 11.07 13.17 -21.50
N VAL A 50 9.76 12.92 -21.49
CA VAL A 50 9.05 12.30 -20.36
C VAL A 50 8.47 10.97 -20.81
N SER A 51 8.68 9.93 -20.00
CA SER A 51 8.10 8.61 -20.21
C SER A 51 6.65 8.54 -19.72
N SER A 52 5.99 7.41 -20.00
CA SER A 52 4.69 7.06 -19.40
C SER A 52 4.77 7.21 -17.88
N GLY A 53 3.78 7.87 -17.27
CA GLY A 53 3.72 8.09 -15.83
C GLY A 53 4.53 9.29 -15.33
N GLN A 54 5.19 10.02 -16.21
CA GLN A 54 6.02 11.17 -15.84
C GLN A 54 5.41 12.50 -16.27
N PHE A 55 5.70 13.54 -15.49
CA PHE A 55 5.43 14.92 -15.89
C PHE A 55 6.44 15.90 -15.29
N VAL A 56 6.64 17.02 -15.98
CA VAL A 56 7.49 18.12 -15.51
C VAL A 56 6.64 19.14 -14.77
N THR A 57 7.12 19.60 -13.62
CA THR A 57 6.50 20.72 -12.90
C THR A 57 7.53 21.49 -12.07
N GLY A 58 7.09 22.58 -11.45
CA GLY A 58 7.82 23.32 -10.44
C GLY A 58 6.85 23.89 -9.41
N ARG A 59 7.36 24.38 -8.27
CA ARG A 59 6.53 24.85 -7.16
C ARG A 59 5.50 25.91 -7.56
N ALA A 60 5.87 26.89 -8.38
CA ALA A 60 4.96 27.93 -8.83
C ALA A 60 3.93 27.41 -9.86
N VAL A 61 4.33 26.46 -10.70
CA VAL A 61 3.45 25.86 -11.71
C VAL A 61 2.37 25.01 -11.05
N ILE A 62 2.77 24.09 -10.15
CA ILE A 62 1.81 23.24 -9.44
C ILE A 62 0.85 24.06 -8.56
N GLU A 63 1.33 25.17 -7.98
CA GLU A 63 0.50 26.11 -7.23
C GLU A 63 -0.54 26.80 -8.09
N LYS A 64 -0.14 27.29 -9.28
CA LYS A 64 -1.07 27.88 -10.24
C LYS A 64 -2.13 26.89 -10.68
N GLU A 65 -1.72 25.69 -11.09
CA GLU A 65 -2.62 24.65 -11.60
C GLU A 65 -3.57 24.14 -10.52
N PHE A 66 -3.06 23.91 -9.30
CA PHE A 66 -3.89 23.43 -8.19
C PHE A 66 -4.96 24.45 -7.80
N ASN A 67 -4.62 25.73 -7.82
CA ASN A 67 -5.51 26.82 -7.43
C ASN A 67 -6.37 27.36 -8.58
N GLU A 68 -6.30 26.77 -9.77
CA GLU A 68 -7.13 27.18 -10.91
C GLU A 68 -8.62 27.03 -10.57
N GLY A 69 -9.37 28.13 -10.71
CA GLY A 69 -10.78 28.22 -10.35
C GLY A 69 -11.09 28.22 -8.84
N VAL A 70 -10.07 28.20 -7.96
CA VAL A 70 -10.27 28.19 -6.50
C VAL A 70 -10.35 29.63 -5.96
N PRO A 71 -11.38 29.97 -5.15
CA PRO A 71 -11.47 31.25 -4.45
C PRO A 71 -10.23 31.56 -3.61
N ARG A 72 -9.80 32.83 -3.55
CA ARG A 72 -8.52 33.23 -2.92
C ARG A 72 -8.35 32.76 -1.48
N ASP A 73 -9.42 32.74 -0.70
CA ASP A 73 -9.47 32.30 0.70
C ASP A 73 -9.26 30.79 0.88
N GLN A 74 -9.47 30.00 -0.18
CA GLN A 74 -9.33 28.55 -0.18
C GLN A 74 -8.07 28.07 -0.90
N GLN A 75 -7.25 28.99 -1.43
CA GLN A 75 -6.04 28.64 -2.18
C GLN A 75 -4.97 28.06 -1.27
N ILE A 76 -4.27 27.05 -1.78
CA ILE A 76 -3.17 26.40 -1.07
C ILE A 76 -1.85 26.89 -1.63
N VAL A 77 -1.02 27.46 -0.77
CA VAL A 77 0.30 27.97 -1.14
C VAL A 77 1.23 26.86 -1.62
N GLY A 78 2.09 27.17 -2.58
CA GLY A 78 2.95 26.18 -3.24
C GLY A 78 3.93 25.48 -2.29
N ARG A 79 4.34 26.13 -1.19
CA ARG A 79 5.16 25.49 -0.15
C ARG A 79 4.44 24.29 0.49
N THR A 80 3.14 24.43 0.75
CA THR A 80 2.31 23.36 1.34
C THR A 80 2.12 22.22 0.34
N LEU A 81 1.81 22.54 -0.92
CA LEU A 81 1.70 21.55 -1.99
C LEU A 81 3.00 20.77 -2.17
N TRP A 82 4.15 21.45 -2.17
CA TRP A 82 5.45 20.79 -2.30
C TRP A 82 5.78 19.87 -1.11
N ARG A 83 5.42 20.29 0.11
CA ARG A 83 5.53 19.43 1.30
C ARG A 83 4.68 18.18 1.18
N TRP A 84 3.47 18.28 0.61
CA TRP A 84 2.63 17.10 0.35
C TRP A 84 3.19 16.22 -0.77
N LEU A 85 3.74 16.77 -1.85
CA LEU A 85 4.45 15.97 -2.86
C LEU A 85 5.62 15.19 -2.26
N LYS A 86 6.40 15.81 -1.37
CA LYS A 86 7.47 15.11 -0.62
C LYS A 86 6.91 14.03 0.31
N LYS A 87 5.75 14.25 0.91
CA LYS A 87 5.05 13.19 1.65
C LYS A 87 4.62 12.04 0.74
N PHE A 88 4.11 12.33 -0.46
CA PHE A 88 3.75 11.30 -1.44
C PHE A 88 4.99 10.49 -1.87
N GLU A 89 6.14 11.14 -2.00
CA GLU A 89 7.43 10.49 -2.27
C GLU A 89 7.88 9.56 -1.14
N ASN A 90 7.81 10.01 0.11
CA ASN A 90 8.15 9.19 1.27
C ASN A 90 7.26 7.93 1.38
N GLU A 91 5.98 8.08 1.01
CA GLU A 91 4.98 7.01 0.99
C GLU A 91 5.05 6.18 -0.31
N GLN A 92 6.10 6.35 -1.11
CA GLN A 92 6.38 5.62 -2.34
C GLN A 92 5.25 5.68 -3.38
N MET A 93 4.42 6.74 -3.35
CA MET A 93 3.35 6.95 -4.33
C MET A 93 3.88 7.54 -5.65
N LEU A 94 4.93 8.33 -5.55
CA LEU A 94 5.64 8.96 -6.67
C LEU A 94 7.13 9.12 -6.32
N SER A 95 7.93 9.56 -7.27
CA SER A 95 9.32 9.98 -7.06
C SER A 95 9.57 11.34 -7.72
N ILE A 96 10.49 12.13 -7.14
CA ILE A 96 10.76 13.52 -7.56
C ILE A 96 12.24 13.69 -7.88
N SER A 97 12.57 13.80 -9.17
CA SER A 97 13.91 14.18 -9.62
C SER A 97 13.97 15.70 -9.82
N SER A 98 14.68 16.40 -8.95
CA SER A 98 14.74 17.87 -8.98
C SER A 98 15.97 18.39 -9.71
N THR A 99 15.78 19.44 -10.50
CA THR A 99 16.83 20.27 -11.11
C THR A 99 16.67 21.71 -10.61
N PRO A 100 17.65 22.62 -10.83
CA PRO A 100 17.51 24.02 -10.44
C PRO A 100 16.32 24.75 -11.09
N LYS A 101 15.85 24.27 -12.26
CA LYS A 101 14.81 24.93 -13.06
C LYS A 101 13.43 24.26 -12.95
N TYR A 102 13.40 22.95 -12.73
CA TYR A 102 12.17 22.15 -12.69
C TYR A 102 12.38 20.83 -11.96
N SER A 103 11.29 20.13 -11.66
CA SER A 103 11.33 18.74 -11.20
C SER A 103 10.56 17.84 -12.16
N VAL A 104 11.07 16.63 -12.35
CA VAL A 104 10.33 15.53 -12.99
C VAL A 104 9.69 14.71 -11.89
N ILE A 105 8.36 14.57 -11.96
CA ILE A 105 7.59 13.71 -11.07
C ILE A 105 7.24 12.44 -11.83
N THR A 106 7.57 11.28 -11.25
CA THR A 106 7.22 9.97 -11.78
C THR A 106 6.20 9.31 -10.86
N ILE A 107 5.04 8.92 -11.37
CA ILE A 107 4.06 8.14 -10.62
C ILE A 107 4.56 6.70 -10.52
N ASN A 108 4.76 6.20 -9.30
CA ASN A 108 5.26 4.84 -9.09
C ASN A 108 4.16 3.83 -9.46
N ASN A 109 4.55 2.76 -10.16
CA ASN A 109 3.63 1.72 -10.65
C ASN A 109 2.56 2.27 -11.62
N TRP A 110 2.91 3.30 -12.41
CA TRP A 110 2.00 3.91 -13.38
C TRP A 110 1.46 2.92 -14.40
N ASP A 111 2.33 2.06 -14.92
CA ASP A 111 1.92 1.08 -15.93
C ASP A 111 0.90 0.10 -15.35
N ASP A 112 1.07 -0.37 -14.11
CA ASP A 112 0.08 -1.19 -13.40
C ASP A 112 -1.28 -0.48 -13.25
N TYR A 113 -1.28 0.85 -13.12
CA TYR A 113 -2.52 1.63 -13.00
C TYR A 113 -3.24 1.83 -14.33
N GLN A 114 -2.49 1.97 -15.43
CA GLN A 114 -3.03 2.35 -16.73
C GLN A 114 -2.96 1.23 -17.79
N VAL A 115 -2.69 -0.03 -17.39
CA VAL A 115 -2.81 -1.17 -18.31
C VAL A 115 -4.20 -1.18 -18.95
N ASN A 116 -4.22 -1.16 -20.28
CA ASN A 116 -5.40 -1.40 -21.07
C ASN A 116 -5.82 -2.87 -20.90
N ASP A 117 -7.02 -3.12 -20.36
CA ASP A 117 -7.70 -4.41 -20.55
C ASP A 117 -8.16 -4.61 -22.02
N GLN A 118 -7.87 -3.62 -22.88
CA GLN A 118 -8.15 -3.64 -24.31
C GLN A 118 -6.88 -3.92 -25.12
N GLN A 119 -6.36 -5.14 -25.00
CA GLN A 119 -5.82 -5.88 -26.14
C GLN A 119 -6.27 -7.34 -26.07
N VAL A 120 -7.58 -7.56 -25.98
CA VAL A 120 -8.22 -8.72 -26.60
C VAL A 120 -9.15 -8.17 -27.68
N SER A 121 -8.56 -7.81 -28.81
CA SER A 121 -9.34 -7.50 -30.01
C SER A 121 -9.81 -8.80 -30.66
N ASN A 122 -11.04 -8.78 -31.15
CA ASN A 122 -11.58 -9.61 -32.23
C ASN A 122 -11.75 -11.11 -31.94
N ASN A 123 -12.91 -11.46 -31.38
CA ASN A 123 -13.94 -12.25 -32.06
C ASN A 123 -14.94 -12.81 -31.02
N ARG A 124 -16.13 -12.23 -30.94
CA ARG A 124 -17.38 -13.00 -30.75
C ARG A 124 -18.62 -12.11 -30.92
N PRO A 125 -19.62 -12.56 -31.71
CA PRO A 125 -20.81 -11.77 -31.94
C PRO A 125 -21.94 -12.11 -30.95
N THR A 126 -22.74 -11.07 -30.70
CA THR A 126 -24.18 -11.03 -30.36
C THR A 126 -24.68 -11.36 -28.95
N SER A 127 -25.50 -10.41 -28.49
CA SER A 127 -26.80 -10.52 -27.81
C SER A 127 -26.87 -11.26 -26.48
N VAL A 128 -27.20 -10.50 -25.42
CA VAL A 128 -28.35 -10.67 -24.51
C VAL A 128 -28.13 -9.62 -23.42
N GLN A 129 -28.70 -8.43 -23.56
CA GLN A 129 -29.97 -8.01 -22.96
C GLN A 129 -29.76 -7.33 -21.60
N GLN A 130 -30.38 -6.16 -21.52
CA GLN A 130 -30.37 -5.18 -20.45
C GLN A 130 -30.81 -5.78 -19.11
N LEU A 131 -30.33 -5.19 -18.01
CA LEU A 131 -31.20 -4.69 -16.94
C LEU A 131 -30.41 -3.72 -16.04
N SER A 132 -30.82 -2.46 -16.08
CA SER A 132 -30.66 -1.50 -15.00
C SER A 132 -31.30 -2.03 -13.72
N THR A 133 -30.77 -1.69 -12.54
CA THR A 133 -31.38 -0.80 -11.53
C THR A 133 -30.58 -0.88 -10.21
N TYR A 134 -30.28 0.27 -9.64
CA TYR A 134 -29.72 0.47 -8.31
C TYR A 134 -30.68 0.03 -7.19
N LYS A 135 -30.17 -0.59 -6.12
CA LYS A 135 -30.56 -0.27 -4.72
C LYS A 135 -29.63 -0.97 -3.72
N ASN A 136 -29.07 -0.15 -2.82
CA ASN A 136 -28.42 -0.58 -1.58
C ASN A 136 -29.47 -1.07 -0.58
N GLU A 137 -29.15 -2.09 0.24
CA GLU A 137 -29.22 -2.00 1.71
C GLU A 137 -28.66 -3.25 2.42
N LYS A 138 -27.89 -2.95 3.47
CA LYS A 138 -27.36 -3.70 4.62
C LYS A 138 -27.76 -5.18 4.83
N ASN A 139 -26.78 -6.04 5.16
CA ASN A 139 -26.66 -6.61 6.52
C ASN A 139 -25.36 -7.39 6.79
N ASP A 140 -25.07 -7.42 8.10
CA ASP A 140 -23.92 -7.94 8.83
C ASP A 140 -23.56 -9.44 8.67
N LYS A 141 -22.29 -9.71 9.02
CA LYS A 141 -21.71 -10.97 9.54
C LYS A 141 -21.80 -12.22 8.65
N ASN A 142 -20.64 -12.65 8.16
CA ASN A 142 -20.22 -14.04 8.35
C ASN A 142 -18.70 -14.21 8.35
N GLU A 143 -18.21 -14.66 9.51
CA GLU A 143 -16.95 -15.34 9.70
C GLU A 143 -16.97 -16.73 9.02
N LYS A 144 -15.76 -17.21 8.69
CA LYS A 144 -15.36 -18.59 8.32
C LYS A 144 -15.71 -19.08 6.91
N ASN A 145 -14.69 -19.11 6.05
CA ASN A 145 -13.92 -20.33 5.77
C ASN A 145 -13.11 -20.12 4.48
N ILE A 146 -11.79 -20.06 4.58
CA ILE A 146 -10.96 -20.61 3.51
C ILE A 146 -10.03 -21.63 4.14
N ASN A 147 -10.37 -22.87 3.79
CA ASN A 147 -9.77 -24.15 4.09
C ASN A 147 -8.24 -24.14 4.21
N ASN A 148 -7.79 -24.78 5.30
CA ASN A 148 -6.63 -25.66 5.31
C ASN A 148 -6.63 -26.55 4.07
N ASN A 149 -5.76 -26.26 3.12
CA ASN A 149 -5.10 -27.21 2.24
C ASN A 149 -4.11 -26.46 1.34
N ASN A 150 -2.93 -26.13 1.87
CA ASN A 150 -1.75 -25.95 1.03
C ASN A 150 -0.58 -26.71 1.64
N LYS A 151 -0.61 -28.04 1.46
CA LYS A 151 0.60 -28.85 1.45
C LYS A 151 1.49 -28.30 0.34
N GLY A 152 2.53 -27.55 0.73
CA GLY A 152 3.60 -27.13 -0.18
C GLY A 152 3.46 -25.75 -0.83
N SER A 153 2.84 -24.77 -0.17
CA SER A 153 2.96 -23.39 -0.66
C SER A 153 4.36 -22.85 -0.34
N SER A 154 5.18 -22.69 -1.38
CA SER A 154 6.46 -21.98 -1.27
C SER A 154 6.22 -20.53 -0.83
N ILE A 155 7.17 -19.94 -0.08
CA ILE A 155 7.14 -18.52 0.33
C ILE A 155 6.84 -17.61 -0.88
N ARG A 156 7.42 -17.94 -2.04
CA ARG A 156 7.18 -17.27 -3.32
C ARG A 156 5.72 -17.33 -3.77
N SER A 157 5.07 -18.50 -3.69
CA SER A 157 3.67 -18.64 -4.09
C SER A 157 2.73 -17.78 -3.25
N ILE A 158 2.96 -17.69 -1.93
CA ILE A 158 2.12 -16.87 -1.05
C ILE A 158 2.39 -15.38 -1.32
N TRP A 159 3.65 -15.01 -1.54
CA TRP A 159 4.02 -13.65 -1.90
C TRP A 159 3.32 -13.17 -3.19
N GLU A 160 3.52 -13.90 -4.29
CA GLU A 160 3.06 -13.48 -5.62
C GLU A 160 1.53 -13.50 -5.74
N ASN A 161 0.86 -14.47 -5.09
CA ASN A 161 -0.60 -14.60 -5.15
C ASN A 161 -1.37 -13.70 -4.18
N ASN A 162 -0.71 -13.09 -3.19
CA ASN A 162 -1.38 -12.24 -2.19
C ASN A 162 -1.11 -10.74 -2.37
N GLY A 163 -0.68 -10.35 -3.57
CA GLY A 163 -0.57 -8.94 -3.95
C GLY A 163 0.65 -8.23 -3.37
N PHE A 164 1.75 -8.96 -3.14
CA PHE A 164 3.07 -8.37 -2.91
C PHE A 164 3.82 -8.05 -4.22
N GLY A 165 3.27 -8.46 -5.37
CA GLY A 165 3.93 -8.37 -6.67
C GLY A 165 4.93 -9.51 -6.92
N PRO A 166 5.67 -9.48 -8.04
CA PRO A 166 6.70 -10.47 -8.30
C PRO A 166 7.78 -10.42 -7.22
N MET A 167 8.22 -11.59 -6.74
CA MET A 167 9.29 -11.63 -5.74
C MET A 167 10.61 -11.20 -6.37
N SER A 168 11.21 -10.13 -5.85
CA SER A 168 12.54 -9.70 -6.29
C SER A 168 13.62 -10.69 -5.86
N SER A 169 14.71 -10.80 -6.62
CA SER A 169 15.86 -11.64 -6.24
C SER A 169 16.41 -11.28 -4.86
N LYS A 170 16.45 -9.98 -4.52
CA LYS A 170 16.88 -9.53 -3.19
C LYS A 170 15.96 -10.06 -2.10
N THR A 171 14.65 -9.94 -2.27
CA THR A 171 13.66 -10.44 -1.30
C THR A 171 13.76 -11.94 -1.11
N MET A 172 14.03 -12.69 -2.18
CA MET A 172 14.27 -14.13 -2.09
C MET A 172 15.52 -14.43 -1.26
N THR A 173 16.65 -13.77 -1.56
CA THR A 173 17.89 -13.90 -0.79
C THR A 173 17.73 -13.48 0.67
N ASP A 174 16.97 -12.42 0.94
CA ASP A 174 16.68 -11.98 2.31
C ASP A 174 15.92 -13.08 3.09
N PHE A 175 14.97 -13.77 2.46
CA PHE A 175 14.28 -14.91 3.10
C PHE A 175 15.19 -16.12 3.31
N ASP A 176 16.12 -16.40 2.40
CA ASP A 176 17.13 -17.44 2.59
C ASP A 176 18.04 -17.15 3.81
N TYR A 177 18.41 -15.87 4.00
CA TYR A 177 19.12 -15.43 5.20
C TYR A 177 18.28 -15.62 6.47
N TRP A 178 16.99 -15.26 6.44
CA TRP A 178 16.10 -15.48 7.58
C TRP A 178 15.98 -16.95 7.96
N ILE A 179 15.88 -17.87 6.99
CA ILE A 179 15.88 -19.31 7.25
C ILE A 179 17.16 -19.71 8.00
N SER A 180 18.31 -19.26 7.51
CA SER A 180 19.61 -19.52 8.14
C SER A 180 19.71 -18.96 9.56
N ASP A 181 19.14 -17.79 9.84
CA ASP A 181 19.17 -17.16 11.16
C ASP A 181 18.25 -17.88 12.16
N PHE A 182 17.08 -18.36 11.73
CA PHE A 182 16.22 -19.21 12.56
C PHE A 182 16.85 -20.58 12.86
N GLU A 183 17.57 -21.18 11.90
CA GLU A 183 18.30 -22.42 12.12
C GLU A 183 19.41 -22.27 13.18
N LYS A 184 20.11 -21.12 13.22
CA LYS A 184 21.13 -20.84 14.25
C LYS A 184 20.56 -20.81 15.67
N ILE A 185 19.30 -20.39 15.85
CA ILE A 185 18.63 -20.43 17.15
C ILE A 185 17.92 -21.77 17.43
N GLY A 186 18.05 -22.73 16.51
CA GLY A 186 17.61 -24.12 16.68
C GLY A 186 16.23 -24.45 16.12
N ALA A 187 15.70 -23.63 15.20
CA ALA A 187 14.53 -24.01 14.41
C ALA A 187 14.91 -25.05 13.33
N SER A 188 13.99 -25.93 12.95
CA SER A 188 14.17 -26.70 11.72
C SER A 188 13.93 -25.82 10.49
N GLN A 189 14.52 -26.16 9.33
CA GLN A 189 14.26 -25.43 8.08
C GLN A 189 12.75 -25.25 7.81
N LYS A 190 11.97 -26.30 8.05
CA LYS A 190 10.52 -26.29 7.87
C LYS A 190 9.83 -25.31 8.82
N ASP A 191 10.26 -25.24 10.08
CA ASP A 191 9.69 -24.31 11.05
C ASP A 191 10.07 -22.86 10.74
N ALA A 192 11.29 -22.63 10.26
CA ALA A 192 11.75 -21.32 9.78
C ALA A 192 10.91 -20.84 8.59
N GLU A 193 10.66 -21.70 7.60
CA GLU A 193 9.77 -21.40 6.47
C GLU A 193 8.34 -21.08 6.95
N GLN A 194 7.82 -21.85 7.92
CA GLN A 194 6.50 -21.58 8.50
C GLN A 194 6.43 -20.25 9.25
N LEU A 195 7.49 -19.85 9.96
CA LEU A 195 7.58 -18.53 10.57
C LEU A 195 7.53 -17.44 9.51
N ILE A 196 8.29 -17.56 8.42
CA ILE A 196 8.24 -16.59 7.31
C ILE A 196 6.84 -16.51 6.71
N ILE A 197 6.22 -17.65 6.40
CA ILE A 197 4.84 -17.72 5.89
C ILE A 197 3.87 -17.04 6.87
N LYS A 198 4.00 -17.32 8.17
CA LYS A 198 3.14 -16.71 9.20
C LYS A 198 3.33 -15.20 9.28
N ALA A 199 4.55 -14.69 9.13
CA ALA A 199 4.81 -13.26 9.09
C ALA A 199 4.20 -12.61 7.84
N ILE A 200 4.24 -13.29 6.69
CA ILE A 200 3.56 -12.87 5.46
C ILE A 200 2.05 -12.85 5.65
N GLU A 201 1.45 -13.88 6.26
CA GLU A 201 0.02 -13.90 6.60
C GLU A 201 -0.37 -12.71 7.50
N ILE A 202 0.43 -12.42 8.53
CA ILE A 202 0.18 -11.25 9.39
C ILE A 202 0.28 -9.95 8.59
N ALA A 203 1.20 -9.85 7.64
CA ALA A 203 1.31 -8.70 6.75
C ALA A 203 0.10 -8.58 5.81
N ILE A 204 -0.47 -9.71 5.36
CA ILE A 204 -1.72 -9.74 4.58
C ILE A 204 -2.89 -9.27 5.43
N ASP A 205 -3.06 -9.84 6.64
CA ASP A 205 -4.14 -9.50 7.57
C ASP A 205 -4.07 -8.04 8.02
N ALA A 206 -2.86 -7.52 8.25
CA ALA A 206 -2.61 -6.11 8.58
C ALA A 206 -2.69 -5.19 7.35
N ASN A 207 -2.86 -5.75 6.15
CA ASN A 207 -2.79 -5.06 4.87
C ASN A 207 -1.48 -4.25 4.68
N ALA A 208 -0.40 -4.67 5.34
CA ALA A 208 0.93 -4.10 5.31
C ALA A 208 1.87 -5.00 4.47
N ARG A 209 1.45 -5.27 3.24
CA ARG A 209 2.06 -6.25 2.32
C ARG A 209 3.37 -5.75 1.69
N ASN A 210 4.39 -5.58 2.52
CA ASN A 210 5.73 -5.20 2.11
C ASN A 210 6.79 -5.93 2.95
N TYR A 211 7.98 -6.10 2.37
CA TYR A 211 9.08 -6.80 3.04
C TYR A 211 9.47 -6.14 4.37
N ASN A 212 9.50 -4.81 4.46
CA ASN A 212 9.94 -4.11 5.68
C ASN A 212 9.06 -4.45 6.90
N TYR A 213 7.75 -4.58 6.71
CA TYR A 213 6.82 -4.98 7.75
C TYR A 213 7.06 -6.44 8.19
N ILE A 214 7.25 -7.34 7.23
CA ILE A 214 7.60 -8.75 7.49
C ILE A 214 8.93 -8.84 8.24
N ASN A 215 9.94 -8.11 7.78
CA ASN A 215 11.27 -8.05 8.39
C ASN A 215 11.20 -7.59 9.86
N ALA A 216 10.39 -6.57 10.17
CA ALA A 216 10.19 -6.13 11.54
C ALA A 216 9.55 -7.20 12.44
N ILE A 217 8.62 -7.99 11.89
CA ILE A 217 8.01 -9.13 12.59
C ILE A 217 9.06 -10.21 12.86
N LEU A 218 9.84 -10.58 11.86
CA LEU A 218 10.86 -11.64 11.97
C LEU A 218 11.97 -11.26 12.95
N ILE A 219 12.42 -9.99 12.97
CA ILE A 219 13.36 -9.47 13.97
C ILE A 219 12.81 -9.63 15.40
N ASP A 220 11.54 -9.31 15.64
CA ASP A 220 10.93 -9.50 16.98
C ASP A 220 10.90 -10.97 17.37
N TRP A 221 10.66 -11.87 16.43
CA TRP A 221 10.55 -13.30 16.70
C TRP A 221 11.90 -13.97 16.95
N GLU A 222 12.91 -13.63 16.15
CA GLU A 222 14.29 -14.06 16.36
C GLU A 222 14.81 -13.58 17.72
N ARG A 223 14.62 -12.29 18.06
CA ARG A 223 15.03 -11.72 19.36
C ARG A 223 14.39 -12.41 20.56
N ARG A 224 13.17 -12.93 20.39
CA ARG A 224 12.45 -13.68 21.43
C ARG A 224 12.78 -15.16 21.43
N GLY A 225 13.60 -15.62 20.49
CA GLY A 225 14.01 -17.00 20.36
C GLY A 225 12.89 -17.95 19.97
N PHE A 226 11.88 -17.49 19.23
CA PHE A 226 10.80 -18.37 18.76
C PHE A 226 11.31 -19.29 17.65
N LYS A 227 11.24 -20.60 17.87
CA LYS A 227 11.71 -21.63 16.94
C LYS A 227 10.59 -22.21 16.08
N SER A 228 9.34 -22.01 16.47
CA SER A 228 8.17 -22.44 15.71
C SER A 228 6.98 -21.50 15.88
N VAL A 229 5.98 -21.65 15.00
CA VAL A 229 4.72 -20.88 15.08
C VAL A 229 3.95 -21.22 16.36
N GLU A 230 4.02 -22.47 16.82
CA GLU A 230 3.38 -22.94 18.05
C GLU A 230 3.93 -22.22 19.30
N GLU A 231 5.25 -22.08 19.41
CA GLU A 231 5.90 -21.37 20.52
C GLU A 231 5.46 -19.90 20.58
N ARG A 232 5.37 -19.26 19.41
CA ARG A 232 4.86 -17.88 19.28
C ARG A 232 3.42 -17.76 19.74
N GLU A 233 2.53 -18.66 19.33
CA GLU A 233 1.12 -18.63 19.74
C GLU A 233 0.93 -18.92 21.23
N ALA A 234 1.75 -19.81 21.80
CA ALA A 234 1.77 -20.08 23.24
C ALA A 234 2.15 -18.82 24.04
N ALA A 235 3.20 -18.10 23.62
CA ALA A 235 3.61 -16.83 24.24
C ALA A 235 2.54 -15.73 24.11
N ARG A 236 1.80 -15.71 23.00
CA ARG A 236 0.70 -14.75 22.78
C ARG A 236 -0.52 -15.03 23.67
N LYS A 237 -0.84 -16.30 23.93
CA LYS A 237 -1.91 -16.71 24.86
C LYS A 237 -1.58 -16.31 26.30
N GLN A 238 -0.34 -16.56 26.75
CA GLN A 238 0.11 -16.16 28.10
C GLN A 238 0.04 -14.64 28.34
N LYS A 239 0.40 -13.82 27.35
CA LYS A 239 0.28 -12.34 27.47
C LYS A 239 -1.18 -11.86 27.57
N LYS A 240 -2.14 -12.55 26.93
CA LYS A 240 -3.57 -12.17 27.00
C LYS A 240 -4.17 -12.48 28.38
N THR A 241 -3.84 -13.63 28.97
CA THR A 241 -4.31 -14.01 30.31
C THR A 241 -3.75 -13.11 31.41
N THR A 242 -2.45 -12.74 31.35
CA THR A 242 -1.86 -11.82 32.33
C THR A 242 -2.44 -10.39 32.25
N LYS A 243 -2.87 -9.93 31.05
CA LYS A 243 -3.46 -8.59 30.88
C LYS A 243 -4.90 -8.51 31.40
N GLN A 244 -5.69 -9.60 31.30
CA GLN A 244 -7.04 -9.69 31.86
C GLN A 244 -7.06 -9.80 33.39
N GLN A 245 -6.04 -10.42 34.00
CA GLN A 245 -5.94 -10.49 35.46
C GLN A 245 -5.61 -9.13 36.09
N LYS A 246 -4.83 -8.27 35.43
CA LYS A 246 -4.50 -6.92 35.92
C LYS A 246 -5.64 -5.89 35.80
N SER A 247 -6.63 -6.10 34.93
CA SER A 247 -7.78 -5.19 34.79
C SER A 247 -8.90 -5.45 35.81
N ASN A 248 -8.92 -6.63 36.45
CA ASN A 248 -9.98 -7.02 37.39
C ASN A 248 -9.67 -6.70 38.87
N THR A 249 -8.50 -6.14 39.19
CA THR A 249 -8.11 -5.76 40.57
C THR A 249 -8.22 -4.27 40.84
N GLY A 250 -8.91 -3.51 39.97
CA GLY A 250 -9.03 -2.04 40.05
C GLY A 250 -10.37 -1.52 40.55
N HIS A 251 -11.18 -2.32 41.25
CA HIS A 251 -12.34 -1.81 41.99
C HIS A 251 -11.87 -1.46 43.41
N SER A 252 -11.81 -0.17 43.70
CA SER A 252 -11.38 0.40 44.97
C SER A 252 -12.62 0.68 45.81
N ASP A 253 -12.72 0.06 46.99
CA ASP A 253 -13.81 0.15 47.98
C ASP A 253 -14.01 1.56 48.62
N TYR A 254 -13.60 2.64 47.95
CA TYR A 254 -13.64 4.01 48.48
C TYR A 254 -14.75 4.89 47.90
N ASP A 255 -15.62 4.37 47.03
CA ASP A 255 -16.71 5.15 46.41
C ASP A 255 -18.05 5.07 47.19
N ASP A 256 -18.09 4.40 48.35
CA ASP A 256 -19.30 4.26 49.20
C ASP A 256 -19.17 4.98 50.56
N LEU A 257 -18.82 6.26 50.55
CA LEU A 257 -19.08 7.15 51.69
C LEU A 257 -19.64 8.46 51.18
N GLY A 258 -20.95 8.49 51.00
CA GLY A 258 -21.70 9.73 50.95
C GLY A 258 -21.85 10.29 52.37
N PHE A 259 -20.96 11.20 52.77
CA PHE A 259 -21.16 12.30 53.74
C PHE A 259 -20.02 13.30 53.63
#